data_AF-A0A432HDW9-F1
#
_entry.id   AF-A0A432HDW9-F1
#
_cell.length_a   1.000
_cell.length_b   1.000
_cell.length_c   1.000
_cell.angle_alpha   90.00
_cell.angle_beta   90.00
_cell.angle_gamma   90.00
#
_symmetry.space_group_name_H-M   'P 1'
#
loop_
_entity.id
_entity.type
_entity.pdbx_description
1 polymer ?
#
loop_
_entity_poly.entity_id
_entity_poly.type
_entity_poly.pdbx_seq_one_letter_code
_entity_poly.pdbx_strand_id
1 'polypeptide(L)'
;RDLNQVLGFCQGHLKGLVSIYVERFTYQKLKTALRAIHSGVSLEVVASQVLPEQNEANLPWLELVNSSETLQDAVSALDGTQFERALANLDGNDELMAFENALDRHYYSSAIKKLRGGTTRHPMLLRYLRTEIDHRNVINLFRALRQKMPAEKRSELMIPGGKAITSTFLRQAAEAENEEALLEILRRAPGFDDSGFDEALIESRERGTLDPIVNLLTSQRLNLLNRMNMLNPLSAFPLIYYIESKVLEVQNLRLLVRGKAVGLPDDVIEAHLGL
;
A
#
# COMPACT_ATOMS: atom_id res chain seq x y z
N ARG A 1 -18.63 1.36 -9.62
CA ARG A 1 -18.15 1.88 -10.93
C ARG A 1 -16.68 1.53 -11.05
N ASP A 2 -16.28 0.95 -12.16
CA ASP A 2 -14.92 0.47 -12.36
C ASP A 2 -13.93 1.65 -12.50
N LEU A 3 -12.71 1.51 -11.98
CA LEU A 3 -11.62 2.49 -12.12
C LEU A 3 -11.35 2.81 -13.59
N ASN A 4 -11.54 1.84 -14.47
CA ASN A 4 -11.43 2.01 -15.92
C ASN A 4 -12.43 3.03 -16.47
N GLN A 5 -13.64 3.09 -15.92
CA GLN A 5 -14.63 4.09 -16.31
C GLN A 5 -14.17 5.49 -15.94
N VAL A 6 -13.60 5.66 -14.74
CA VAL A 6 -13.03 6.94 -14.28
C VAL A 6 -11.88 7.39 -15.17
N LEU A 7 -10.97 6.47 -15.53
CA LEU A 7 -9.89 6.74 -16.47
C LEU A 7 -10.38 7.04 -17.90
N GLY A 8 -11.51 6.48 -18.30
CA GLY A 8 -12.17 6.75 -19.58
C GLY A 8 -12.62 8.21 -19.75
N PHE A 9 -12.97 8.89 -18.66
CA PHE A 9 -13.31 10.32 -18.68
C PHE A 9 -12.09 11.25 -18.66
N CYS A 10 -10.89 10.72 -18.39
CA CYS A 10 -9.67 11.51 -18.37
C CYS A 10 -9.02 11.59 -19.76
N GLN A 11 -8.44 12.75 -20.09
CA GLN A 11 -7.69 12.94 -21.34
C GLN A 11 -6.34 13.62 -21.08
N GLY A 12 -5.41 13.47 -22.02
CA GLY A 12 -4.11 14.17 -22.04
C GLY A 12 -3.32 14.04 -20.73
N HIS A 13 -2.84 15.19 -20.24
CA HIS A 13 -2.01 15.27 -19.02
C HIS A 13 -2.72 14.72 -17.78
N LEU A 14 -4.01 15.02 -17.61
CA LEU A 14 -4.81 14.52 -16.49
C LEU A 14 -4.86 13.00 -16.45
N LYS A 15 -5.11 12.37 -17.61
CA LYS A 15 -5.10 10.90 -17.73
C LYS A 15 -3.74 10.33 -17.31
N GLY A 16 -2.64 10.94 -17.77
CA GLY A 16 -1.29 10.52 -17.39
C GLY A 16 -1.06 10.54 -15.88
N LEU A 17 -1.45 11.62 -15.19
CA LEU A 17 -1.28 11.74 -13.74
C LEU A 17 -2.13 10.74 -12.96
N VAL A 18 -3.41 10.60 -13.34
CA VAL A 18 -4.34 9.70 -12.65
C VAL A 18 -3.97 8.25 -12.89
N SER A 19 -3.51 7.89 -14.10
CA SER A 19 -3.00 6.56 -14.40
C SER A 19 -1.80 6.18 -13.53
N ILE A 20 -0.84 7.10 -13.28
CA ILE A 20 0.28 6.84 -12.35
C ILE A 20 -0.22 6.48 -10.96
N TYR A 21 -1.28 7.15 -10.49
CA TYR A 21 -1.86 6.88 -9.19
C TYR A 21 -2.58 5.53 -9.16
N VAL A 22 -3.50 5.29 -10.11
CA VAL A 22 -4.38 4.10 -10.19
C VAL A 22 -3.59 2.82 -10.46
N GLU A 23 -2.43 2.90 -11.10
CA GLU A 23 -1.56 1.74 -11.38
C GLU A 23 -1.30 0.88 -10.13
N ARG A 24 -1.30 1.48 -8.92
CA ARG A 24 -1.17 0.76 -7.64
C ARG A 24 -2.14 -0.40 -7.48
N PHE A 25 -3.35 -0.31 -8.03
CA PHE A 25 -4.37 -1.34 -7.86
C PHE A 25 -4.02 -2.59 -8.66
N THR A 26 -3.34 -2.44 -9.80
CA THR A 26 -2.77 -3.57 -10.55
C THR A 26 -1.76 -4.33 -9.71
N TYR A 27 -0.85 -3.61 -9.02
CA TYR A 27 0.14 -4.22 -8.11
C TYR A 27 -0.53 -4.87 -6.90
N GLN A 28 -1.58 -4.26 -6.34
CA GLN A 28 -2.33 -4.84 -5.23
C GLN A 28 -3.06 -6.12 -5.62
N LYS A 29 -3.64 -6.18 -6.83
CA LYS A 29 -4.28 -7.39 -7.35
C LYS A 29 -3.26 -8.51 -7.56
N LEU A 30 -2.10 -8.21 -8.13
CA LEU A 30 -1.01 -9.18 -8.24
C LEU A 30 -0.56 -9.70 -6.87
N LYS A 31 -0.29 -8.81 -5.89
CA LYS A 31 0.05 -9.24 -4.52
C LYS A 31 -1.04 -10.11 -3.89
N THR A 32 -2.30 -9.83 -4.19
CA THR A 32 -3.42 -10.64 -3.73
C THR A 32 -3.40 -12.04 -4.35
N ALA A 33 -3.12 -12.16 -5.65
CA ALA A 33 -2.94 -13.45 -6.31
C ALA A 33 -1.76 -14.23 -5.74
N LEU A 34 -0.59 -13.59 -5.55
CA LEU A 34 0.58 -14.23 -4.95
C LEU A 34 0.32 -14.73 -3.52
N ARG A 35 -0.42 -13.96 -2.70
CA ARG A 35 -0.87 -14.42 -1.37
C ARG A 35 -1.76 -15.65 -1.44
N ALA A 36 -2.68 -15.69 -2.41
CA ALA A 36 -3.58 -16.82 -2.58
C ALA A 36 -2.81 -18.08 -3.01
N ILE A 37 -1.90 -17.97 -3.97
CA ILE A 37 -1.04 -19.06 -4.45
C ILE A 37 -0.17 -19.58 -3.31
N HIS A 38 0.56 -18.69 -2.62
CA HIS A 38 1.41 -19.07 -1.48
C HIS A 38 0.64 -19.76 -0.35
N SER A 39 -0.62 -19.35 -0.11
CA SER A 39 -1.45 -19.90 0.96
C SER A 39 -2.32 -21.08 0.51
N GLY A 40 -2.24 -21.50 -0.76
CA GLY A 40 -3.05 -22.58 -1.32
C GLY A 40 -4.56 -22.30 -1.31
N VAL A 41 -4.98 -21.04 -1.38
CA VAL A 41 -6.40 -20.67 -1.35
C VAL A 41 -7.03 -21.00 -2.70
N SER A 42 -8.13 -21.76 -2.69
CA SER A 42 -8.83 -22.14 -3.91
C SER A 42 -9.31 -20.94 -4.74
N LEU A 43 -9.32 -21.11 -6.07
CA LEU A 43 -9.80 -20.11 -7.02
C LEU A 43 -11.21 -19.61 -6.68
N GLU A 44 -12.11 -20.50 -6.29
CA GLU A 44 -13.50 -20.17 -5.95
C GLU A 44 -13.58 -19.17 -4.78
N VAL A 45 -12.77 -19.37 -3.74
CA VAL A 45 -12.70 -18.45 -2.59
C VAL A 45 -12.09 -17.12 -3.00
N VAL A 46 -11.05 -17.12 -3.83
CA VAL A 46 -10.43 -15.88 -4.32
C VAL A 46 -11.41 -15.08 -5.17
N ALA A 47 -12.08 -15.74 -6.12
CA ALA A 47 -13.03 -15.14 -7.05
C ALA A 47 -14.28 -14.59 -6.34
N SER A 48 -14.80 -15.31 -5.35
CA SER A 48 -16.02 -14.88 -4.63
C SER A 48 -15.75 -13.82 -3.57
N GLN A 49 -14.60 -13.88 -2.88
CA GLN A 49 -14.38 -13.04 -1.69
C GLN A 49 -13.41 -11.89 -1.91
N VAL A 50 -12.37 -12.05 -2.74
CA VAL A 50 -11.24 -11.12 -2.76
C VAL A 50 -11.14 -10.36 -4.07
N LEU A 51 -11.19 -11.09 -5.18
CA LEU A 51 -11.13 -10.59 -6.56
C LEU A 51 -12.41 -11.00 -7.31
N PRO A 52 -13.54 -10.29 -7.11
CA PRO A 52 -14.82 -10.58 -7.78
C PRO A 52 -14.65 -10.79 -9.28
N GLU A 53 -15.04 -11.97 -9.77
CA GLU A 53 -14.96 -12.33 -11.20
C GLU A 53 -15.83 -11.43 -12.09
N GLN A 54 -16.86 -10.79 -11.53
CA GLN A 54 -17.72 -9.83 -12.24
C GLN A 54 -16.95 -8.57 -12.65
N ASN A 55 -15.78 -8.32 -12.09
CA ASN A 55 -14.87 -7.28 -12.55
C ASN A 55 -13.86 -7.90 -13.52
N GLU A 56 -14.01 -7.62 -14.82
CA GLU A 56 -13.14 -8.13 -15.88
C GLU A 56 -11.65 -7.82 -15.66
N ALA A 57 -11.32 -6.72 -14.98
CA ALA A 57 -9.95 -6.37 -14.64
C ALA A 57 -9.34 -7.31 -13.57
N ASN A 58 -10.09 -8.29 -13.07
CA ASN A 58 -9.60 -9.35 -12.19
C ASN A 58 -9.23 -10.64 -12.93
N LEU A 59 -9.69 -10.83 -14.17
CA LEU A 59 -9.50 -12.07 -14.94
C LEU A 59 -8.04 -12.51 -15.03
N PRO A 60 -7.06 -11.64 -15.37
CA PRO A 60 -5.66 -12.08 -15.48
C PRO A 60 -5.08 -12.60 -14.16
N TRP A 61 -5.57 -12.09 -13.02
CA TRP A 61 -5.10 -12.50 -11.70
C TRP A 61 -5.78 -13.78 -11.22
N LEU A 62 -7.03 -14.00 -11.62
CA LEU A 62 -7.74 -15.25 -11.38
C LEU A 62 -7.14 -16.38 -12.22
N GLU A 63 -6.82 -16.10 -13.49
CA GLU A 63 -6.09 -17.02 -14.35
C GLU A 63 -4.73 -17.38 -13.75
N LEU A 64 -3.97 -16.40 -13.25
CA LEU A 64 -2.69 -16.63 -12.58
C LEU A 64 -2.83 -17.56 -11.36
N VAL A 65 -3.86 -17.36 -10.52
CA VAL A 65 -4.15 -18.23 -9.37
C VAL A 65 -4.52 -19.65 -9.82
N ASN A 66 -5.24 -19.78 -10.93
CA ASN A 66 -5.66 -21.08 -11.45
C ASN A 66 -4.53 -21.87 -12.11
N SER A 67 -3.55 -21.19 -12.72
CA SER A 67 -2.48 -21.80 -13.49
C SER A 67 -1.17 -22.01 -12.72
N SER A 68 -1.09 -21.55 -11.46
CA SER A 68 0.14 -21.57 -10.67
C SER A 68 -0.04 -22.32 -9.37
N GLU A 69 0.79 -23.34 -9.11
CA GLU A 69 0.81 -24.06 -7.83
C GLU A 69 1.81 -23.43 -6.86
N THR A 70 2.89 -22.86 -7.39
CA THR A 70 3.97 -22.24 -6.61
C THR A 70 4.18 -20.77 -6.98
N LEU A 71 4.90 -20.04 -6.11
CA LEU A 71 5.34 -18.68 -6.44
C LEU A 71 6.25 -18.65 -7.68
N GLN A 72 7.03 -19.70 -7.92
CA GLN A 72 7.88 -19.79 -9.10
C GLN A 72 7.05 -19.85 -10.39
N ASP A 73 6.00 -20.67 -10.42
CA ASP A 73 5.09 -20.77 -11.57
C ASP A 73 4.45 -19.42 -11.86
N ALA A 74 4.03 -18.72 -10.80
CA ALA A 74 3.45 -17.40 -10.90
C ALA A 74 4.43 -16.37 -11.49
N VAL A 75 5.72 -16.42 -11.12
CA VAL A 75 6.75 -15.54 -11.69
C VAL A 75 6.94 -15.84 -13.18
N SER A 76 7.07 -17.12 -13.56
CA SER A 76 7.22 -17.52 -14.96
C SER A 76 6.02 -17.13 -15.82
N ALA A 77 4.81 -17.19 -15.27
CA ALA A 77 3.60 -16.72 -15.95
C ALA A 77 3.56 -15.18 -16.16
N LEU A 78 4.40 -14.42 -15.45
CA LEU A 78 4.51 -12.97 -15.56
C LEU A 78 5.65 -12.52 -16.50
N ASP A 79 6.36 -13.46 -17.13
CA ASP A 79 7.41 -13.14 -18.10
C ASP A 79 6.85 -12.34 -19.29
N GLY A 80 7.58 -11.33 -19.75
CA GLY A 80 7.15 -10.40 -20.79
C GLY A 80 6.16 -9.33 -20.32
N THR A 81 5.69 -9.39 -19.07
CA THR A 81 4.86 -8.32 -18.48
C THR A 81 5.72 -7.22 -17.86
N GLN A 82 5.09 -6.13 -17.40
CA GLN A 82 5.80 -5.09 -16.65
C GLN A 82 6.35 -5.56 -15.29
N PHE A 83 5.93 -6.73 -14.80
CA PHE A 83 6.33 -7.26 -13.49
C PHE A 83 7.59 -8.12 -13.56
N GLU A 84 7.97 -8.61 -14.73
CA GLU A 84 9.19 -9.41 -14.95
C GLU A 84 10.40 -8.73 -14.31
N ARG A 85 10.63 -7.45 -14.63
CA ARG A 85 11.75 -6.67 -14.07
C ARG A 85 11.68 -6.46 -12.57
N ALA A 86 10.47 -6.45 -12.00
CA ALA A 86 10.29 -6.29 -10.57
C ALA A 86 10.71 -7.57 -9.82
N LEU A 87 10.48 -8.73 -10.42
CA LEU A 87 10.65 -10.04 -9.81
C LEU A 87 11.91 -10.79 -10.28
N ALA A 88 12.64 -10.27 -11.27
CA ALA A 88 13.78 -10.93 -11.91
C ALA A 88 14.93 -11.40 -10.99
N ASN A 89 15.05 -10.80 -9.79
CA ASN A 89 16.10 -11.16 -8.82
C ASN A 89 15.59 -12.03 -7.66
N LEU A 90 14.35 -12.52 -7.75
CA LEU A 90 13.75 -13.37 -6.72
C LEU A 90 13.64 -14.80 -7.25
N ASP A 91 13.96 -15.74 -6.37
CA ASP A 91 13.76 -17.15 -6.60
C ASP A 91 12.45 -17.59 -5.93
N GLY A 92 11.81 -18.64 -6.45
CA GLY A 92 10.55 -19.15 -5.89
C GLY A 92 10.62 -19.66 -4.45
N ASN A 93 11.83 -19.80 -3.89
CA ASN A 93 12.07 -20.14 -2.50
C ASN A 93 12.14 -18.92 -1.57
N ASP A 94 12.15 -17.70 -2.12
CA ASP A 94 12.14 -16.49 -1.31
C ASP A 94 10.81 -16.34 -0.55
N GLU A 95 10.88 -15.67 0.60
CA GLU A 95 9.69 -15.39 1.40
C GLU A 95 8.71 -14.53 0.60
N LEU A 96 7.39 -14.79 0.70
CA LEU A 96 6.33 -14.01 0.04
C LEU A 96 6.49 -12.49 0.24
N MET A 97 6.98 -12.10 1.41
CA MET A 97 7.26 -10.70 1.76
C MET A 97 8.29 -10.04 0.83
N ALA A 98 9.28 -10.78 0.32
CA ALA A 98 10.26 -10.30 -0.64
C ALA A 98 9.59 -9.93 -1.98
N PHE A 99 8.70 -10.79 -2.47
CA PHE A 99 7.89 -10.52 -3.67
C PHE A 99 7.03 -9.27 -3.53
N GLU A 100 6.31 -9.14 -2.42
CA GLU A 100 5.46 -7.97 -2.17
C GLU A 100 6.25 -6.66 -2.11
N ASN A 101 7.41 -6.70 -1.45
CA ASN A 101 8.29 -5.56 -1.32
C ASN A 101 8.94 -5.17 -2.66
N ALA A 102 9.35 -6.15 -3.47
CA ALA A 102 9.87 -5.92 -4.81
C ALA A 102 8.83 -5.23 -5.72
N LEU A 103 7.57 -5.67 -5.65
CA LEU A 103 6.46 -5.04 -6.35
C LEU A 103 6.20 -3.60 -5.87
N ASP A 104 6.20 -3.35 -4.56
CA ASP A 104 6.02 -2.00 -4.02
C ASP A 104 7.16 -1.07 -4.45
N ARG A 105 8.42 -1.53 -4.36
CA ARG A 105 9.60 -0.79 -4.83
C ARG A 105 9.51 -0.46 -6.31
N HIS A 106 9.10 -1.42 -7.14
CA HIS A 106 8.96 -1.22 -8.57
C HIS A 106 7.88 -0.17 -8.89
N TYR A 107 6.70 -0.26 -8.27
CA TYR A 107 5.64 0.73 -8.42
C TYR A 107 6.13 2.14 -8.06
N TYR A 108 6.70 2.30 -6.87
CA TYR A 108 7.11 3.62 -6.39
C TYR A 108 8.28 4.21 -7.18
N SER A 109 9.27 3.39 -7.54
CA SER A 109 10.39 3.83 -8.38
C SER A 109 9.90 4.34 -9.74
N SER A 110 9.00 3.58 -10.39
CA SER A 110 8.38 3.96 -11.66
C SER A 110 7.55 5.24 -11.54
N ALA A 111 6.70 5.34 -10.51
CA ALA A 111 5.85 6.50 -10.27
C ALA A 111 6.67 7.77 -9.99
N ILE A 112 7.68 7.68 -9.13
CA ILE A 112 8.59 8.81 -8.83
C ILE A 112 9.32 9.26 -10.09
N LYS A 113 9.85 8.33 -10.89
CA LYS A 113 10.56 8.66 -12.14
C LYS A 113 9.65 9.44 -13.09
N LYS A 114 8.41 8.98 -13.30
CA LYS A 114 7.41 9.65 -14.15
C LYS A 114 7.05 11.05 -13.64
N LEU A 115 6.91 11.22 -12.32
CA LEU A 115 6.50 12.52 -11.74
C LEU A 115 7.65 13.54 -11.61
N ARG A 116 8.92 13.11 -11.70
CA ARG A 116 10.09 14.01 -11.64
C ARG A 116 10.35 14.76 -12.94
N GLY A 117 9.98 14.21 -14.09
CA GLY A 117 10.33 14.78 -15.39
C GLY A 117 9.38 14.38 -16.52
N GLY A 118 9.54 15.02 -17.67
CA GLY A 118 8.69 14.75 -18.85
C GLY A 118 7.28 15.33 -18.74
N THR A 119 6.37 14.81 -19.55
CA THR A 119 5.00 15.31 -19.75
C THR A 119 4.08 15.10 -18.54
N THR A 120 4.48 14.30 -17.56
CA THR A 120 3.71 14.01 -16.33
C THR A 120 4.39 14.57 -15.06
N ARG A 121 5.35 15.49 -15.22
CA ARG A 121 6.00 16.17 -14.09
C ARG A 121 4.94 16.85 -13.22
N HIS A 122 4.86 16.46 -11.94
CA HIS A 122 3.88 17.01 -11.00
C HIS A 122 4.41 17.02 -9.56
N PRO A 123 5.08 18.11 -9.12
CA PRO A 123 5.80 18.16 -7.84
C PRO A 123 4.93 17.87 -6.60
N MET A 124 3.66 18.29 -6.62
CA MET A 124 2.76 18.06 -5.48
C MET A 124 2.34 16.60 -5.35
N LEU A 125 2.09 15.92 -6.47
CA LEU A 125 1.74 14.49 -6.48
C LEU A 125 2.97 13.65 -6.13
N LEU A 126 4.15 14.06 -6.62
CA LEU A 126 5.42 13.49 -6.17
C LEU A 126 5.57 13.62 -4.65
N ARG A 127 5.31 14.80 -4.07
CA ARG A 127 5.37 15.00 -2.62
C ARG A 127 4.40 14.08 -1.87
N TYR A 128 3.18 13.91 -2.38
CA TYR A 128 2.20 12.99 -1.81
C TYR A 128 2.71 11.54 -1.80
N LEU A 129 3.16 11.01 -2.94
CA LEU A 129 3.67 9.63 -3.02
C LEU A 129 4.91 9.40 -2.16
N ARG A 130 5.81 10.39 -2.06
CA ARG A 130 6.98 10.28 -1.17
C ARG A 130 6.59 10.25 0.32
N THR A 131 5.52 10.94 0.70
CA THR A 131 4.94 10.86 2.05
C THR A 131 4.28 9.50 2.27
N GLU A 132 3.61 8.94 1.26
CA GLU A 132 3.05 7.58 1.30
C GLU A 132 4.14 6.51 1.51
N ILE A 133 5.32 6.69 0.91
CA ILE A 133 6.50 5.83 1.15
C ILE A 133 6.97 5.92 2.60
N ASP A 134 7.09 7.14 3.15
CA ASP A 134 7.47 7.32 4.56
C ASP A 134 6.51 6.55 5.48
N HIS A 135 5.20 6.73 5.31
CA HIS A 135 4.18 6.07 6.14
C HIS A 135 4.24 4.54 6.03
N ARG A 136 4.47 4.01 4.82
CA ARG A 136 4.64 2.56 4.60
C ARG A 136 5.87 2.02 5.31
N ASN A 137 7.00 2.73 5.24
CA ASN A 137 8.21 2.33 5.94
C ASN A 137 8.01 2.34 7.46
N VAL A 138 7.32 3.34 8.00
CA VAL A 138 6.98 3.38 9.44
C VAL A 138 6.16 2.16 9.84
N ILE A 139 5.08 1.85 9.13
CA ILE A 139 4.25 0.66 9.39
C ILE A 139 5.08 -0.63 9.29
N ASN A 140 5.93 -0.75 8.28
CA ASN A 140 6.79 -1.92 8.10
C ASN A 140 7.80 -2.07 9.25
N LEU A 141 8.38 -0.98 9.75
CA LEU A 141 9.31 -1.00 10.88
C LEU A 141 8.62 -1.42 12.18
N PHE A 142 7.47 -0.85 12.50
CA PHE A 142 6.67 -1.27 13.67
C PHE A 142 6.28 -2.75 13.57
N ARG A 143 5.82 -3.20 12.40
CA ARG A 143 5.49 -4.62 12.16
C ARG A 143 6.72 -5.51 12.36
N ALA A 144 7.86 -5.14 11.81
CA ALA A 144 9.06 -5.95 11.89
C ALA A 144 9.64 -6.00 13.31
N LEU A 145 9.51 -4.93 14.10
CA LEU A 145 9.86 -4.93 15.52
C LEU A 145 9.00 -5.90 16.33
N ARG A 146 7.68 -5.91 16.11
CA ARG A 146 6.78 -6.87 16.77
C ARG A 146 7.08 -8.32 16.42
N GLN A 147 7.54 -8.55 15.18
CA GLN A 147 7.97 -9.87 14.72
C GLN A 147 9.41 -10.23 15.15
N LYS A 148 10.08 -9.35 15.92
CA LYS A 148 11.47 -9.52 16.36
C LYS A 148 12.45 -9.78 15.20
N MET A 149 12.17 -9.16 14.05
CA MET A 149 12.99 -9.29 12.85
C MET A 149 14.35 -8.61 13.06
N PRO A 150 15.48 -9.21 12.65
CA PRO A 150 16.81 -8.61 12.78
C PRO A 150 16.96 -7.35 11.92
N ALA A 151 17.83 -6.43 12.34
CA ALA A 151 18.00 -5.11 11.73
C ALA A 151 18.36 -5.15 10.24
N GLU A 152 19.12 -6.16 9.83
CA GLU A 152 19.52 -6.41 8.44
C GLU A 152 18.27 -6.68 7.58
N LYS A 153 17.45 -7.66 7.99
CA LYS A 153 16.18 -7.96 7.30
C LYS A 153 15.22 -6.76 7.32
N ARG A 154 15.16 -5.99 8.42
CA ARG A 154 14.34 -4.76 8.47
C ARG A 154 14.76 -3.75 7.41
N SER A 155 16.06 -3.56 7.23
CA SER A 155 16.61 -2.66 6.22
C SER A 155 16.24 -3.09 4.80
N GLU A 156 16.23 -4.40 4.55
CA GLU A 156 15.81 -5.00 3.27
C GLU A 156 14.32 -4.82 2.97
N LEU A 157 13.46 -4.50 3.95
CA LEU A 157 12.03 -4.21 3.74
C LEU A 157 11.73 -2.74 3.42
N MET A 158 12.74 -1.86 3.49
CA MET A 158 12.51 -0.43 3.33
C MET A 158 12.36 -0.04 1.87
N ILE A 159 11.37 0.82 1.59
CA ILE A 159 11.11 1.38 0.27
C ILE A 159 11.88 2.70 0.17
N PRO A 160 12.83 2.84 -0.77
CA PRO A 160 13.57 4.09 -0.94
C PRO A 160 12.70 5.19 -1.57
N GLY A 161 13.11 6.45 -1.39
CA GLY A 161 12.47 7.59 -2.04
C GLY A 161 11.46 8.36 -1.18
N GLY A 162 11.43 8.10 0.13
CA GLY A 162 10.68 8.86 1.14
C GLY A 162 10.89 10.38 1.08
N LYS A 163 10.01 11.15 1.72
CA LYS A 163 10.08 12.61 1.78
C LYS A 163 10.83 13.07 3.02
N ALA A 164 10.31 12.74 4.20
CA ALA A 164 10.83 13.15 5.50
C ALA A 164 11.89 12.16 6.01
N ILE A 165 11.66 10.87 5.80
CA ILE A 165 12.55 9.82 6.29
C ILE A 165 13.61 9.56 5.22
N THR A 166 14.74 10.26 5.34
CA THR A 166 15.89 10.09 4.44
C THR A 166 16.51 8.71 4.58
N SER A 167 17.41 8.33 3.67
CA SER A 167 18.14 7.06 3.77
C SER A 167 18.94 6.91 5.07
N THR A 168 19.41 8.03 5.65
CA THR A 168 20.10 8.03 6.93
C THR A 168 19.14 7.73 8.08
N PHE A 169 17.99 8.39 8.13
CA PHE A 169 16.96 8.11 9.14
C PHE A 169 16.35 6.72 8.99
N LEU A 170 16.13 6.24 7.76
CA LEU A 170 15.65 4.88 7.53
C LEU A 170 16.61 3.82 8.08
N ARG A 171 17.92 3.98 7.88
CA ARG A 171 18.92 3.06 8.42
C ARG A 171 18.93 3.07 9.95
N GLN A 172 18.94 4.27 10.55
CA GLN A 172 18.87 4.40 12.01
C GLN A 172 17.58 3.77 12.57
N ALA A 173 16.44 4.04 11.92
CA ALA A 173 15.15 3.50 12.34
C ALA A 173 15.09 1.96 12.22
N ALA A 174 15.77 1.39 11.22
CA ALA A 174 15.92 -0.06 11.08
C ALA A 174 16.80 -0.68 12.18
N GLU A 175 17.67 0.08 12.83
CA GLU A 175 18.50 -0.36 13.96
C GLU A 175 17.80 -0.24 15.32
N ALA A 176 16.60 0.35 15.38
CA ALA A 176 15.85 0.51 16.63
C ALA A 176 15.63 -0.84 17.36
N GLU A 177 15.79 -0.84 18.68
CA GLU A 177 15.62 -2.05 19.50
C GLU A 177 14.16 -2.27 19.92
N ASN A 178 13.38 -1.20 20.01
CA ASN A 178 11.98 -1.21 20.44
C ASN A 178 11.17 -0.07 19.78
N GLU A 179 9.86 -0.09 20.00
CA GLU A 179 8.91 0.85 19.41
C GLU A 179 9.15 2.31 19.84
N GLU A 180 9.55 2.54 21.10
CA GLU A 180 9.89 3.87 21.62
C GLU A 180 11.13 4.44 20.96
N ALA A 181 12.20 3.64 20.86
CA ALA A 181 13.44 4.03 20.20
C ALA A 181 13.19 4.35 18.73
N LEU A 182 12.34 3.57 18.06
CA LEU A 182 11.91 3.86 16.69
C LEU A 182 11.22 5.23 16.61
N LEU A 183 10.24 5.50 17.48
CA LEU A 183 9.52 6.78 17.48
C LEU A 183 10.46 7.98 17.72
N GLU A 184 11.40 7.84 18.66
CA GLU A 184 12.40 8.88 18.95
C GLU A 184 13.32 9.18 17.75
N ILE A 185 13.68 8.17 16.97
CA ILE A 185 14.46 8.36 15.74
C ILE A 185 13.60 9.07 14.67
N LEU A 186 12.33 8.68 14.52
CA LEU A 186 11.41 9.28 13.56
C LEU A 186 11.14 10.76 13.88
N ARG A 187 10.98 11.12 15.15
CA ARG A 187 10.80 12.51 15.61
C ARG A 187 11.94 13.44 15.22
N ARG A 188 13.16 12.91 15.11
CA ARG A 188 14.33 13.68 14.69
C ARG A 188 14.35 13.94 13.18
N ALA A 189 13.56 13.21 12.39
CA ALA A 189 13.52 13.36 10.94
C ALA A 189 12.79 14.67 10.55
N PRO A 190 13.46 15.61 9.84
CA PRO A 190 12.84 16.88 9.48
C PRO A 190 11.58 16.69 8.62
N GLY A 191 10.46 17.23 9.10
CA GLY A 191 9.18 17.20 8.38
C GLY A 191 8.41 15.88 8.49
N PHE A 192 8.82 14.99 9.40
CA PHE A 192 7.96 13.91 9.90
C PHE A 192 6.86 14.50 10.78
N ASP A 193 5.62 14.03 10.61
CA ASP A 193 4.47 14.46 11.41
C ASP A 193 4.22 13.44 12.51
N ASP A 194 4.73 13.72 13.72
CA ASP A 194 4.58 12.86 14.88
C ASP A 194 3.27 13.10 15.66
N SER A 195 2.40 13.99 15.16
CA SER A 195 1.13 14.32 15.80
C SER A 195 0.27 13.07 15.98
N GLY A 196 -0.12 12.75 17.22
CA GLY A 196 -0.97 11.62 17.57
C GLY A 196 -0.25 10.29 17.78
N PHE A 197 1.08 10.22 17.59
CA PHE A 197 1.81 8.96 17.74
C PHE A 197 1.86 8.43 19.18
N ASP A 198 1.93 9.30 20.19
CA ASP A 198 1.95 8.86 21.60
C ASP A 198 0.65 8.13 21.96
N GLU A 199 -0.49 8.73 21.64
CA GLU A 199 -1.82 8.16 21.85
C GLU A 199 -1.98 6.84 21.07
N ALA A 200 -1.61 6.85 19.78
CA ALA A 200 -1.68 5.66 18.95
C ALA A 200 -0.76 4.53 19.46
N LEU A 201 0.41 4.85 20.01
CA LEU A 201 1.33 3.85 20.56
C LEU A 201 0.80 3.23 21.84
N ILE A 202 0.20 4.03 22.73
CA ILE A 202 -0.47 3.55 23.95
C ILE A 202 -1.62 2.61 23.57
N GLU A 203 -2.53 3.06 22.71
CA GLU A 203 -3.68 2.27 22.28
C GLU A 203 -3.27 0.98 21.55
N SER A 204 -2.21 1.06 20.73
CA SER A 204 -1.63 -0.08 20.01
C SER A 204 -1.08 -1.16 20.95
N ARG A 205 -0.61 -0.78 22.15
CA ARG A 205 -0.16 -1.71 23.20
C ARG A 205 -1.33 -2.31 23.96
N GLU A 206 -2.29 -1.48 24.35
CA GLU A 206 -3.48 -1.92 25.07
C GLU A 206 -4.30 -2.94 24.26
N ARG A 207 -4.45 -2.69 22.95
CA ARG A 207 -5.20 -3.58 22.05
C ARG A 207 -4.36 -4.71 21.47
N GLY A 208 -3.03 -4.68 21.61
CA GLY A 208 -2.13 -5.68 21.02
C GLY A 208 -2.10 -5.69 19.48
N THR A 209 -2.62 -4.66 18.81
CA THR A 209 -2.68 -4.53 17.34
C THR A 209 -1.96 -3.27 16.87
N LEU A 210 -1.51 -3.23 15.62
CA LEU A 210 -0.91 -2.03 15.01
C LEU A 210 -1.96 -1.08 14.41
N ASP A 211 -3.23 -1.44 14.47
CA ASP A 211 -4.32 -0.69 13.84
C ASP A 211 -4.35 0.79 14.24
N PRO A 212 -4.15 1.20 15.52
CA PRO A 212 -4.09 2.62 15.87
C PRO A 212 -3.02 3.41 15.10
N ILE A 213 -1.83 2.83 14.93
CA ILE A 213 -0.73 3.45 14.19
C ILE A 213 -1.04 3.50 12.69
N VAL A 214 -1.60 2.42 12.14
CA VAL A 214 -2.02 2.36 10.73
C VAL A 214 -3.13 3.37 10.44
N ASN A 215 -4.11 3.49 11.34
CA ASN A 215 -5.22 4.43 11.24
C ASN A 215 -4.73 5.87 11.33
N LEU A 216 -3.86 6.20 12.28
CA LEU A 216 -3.24 7.52 12.39
C LEU A 216 -2.57 7.94 11.08
N LEU A 217 -1.69 7.10 10.54
CA LEU A 217 -0.96 7.37 9.30
C LEU A 217 -1.88 7.44 8.07
N THR A 218 -2.97 6.67 8.08
CA THR A 218 -4.00 6.69 7.03
C THR A 218 -4.79 8.00 7.09
N SER A 219 -5.26 8.41 8.26
CA SER A 219 -5.96 9.68 8.49
C SER A 219 -5.09 10.88 8.15
N GLN A 220 -3.82 10.91 8.57
CA GLN A 220 -2.87 11.96 8.18
C GLN A 220 -2.73 12.04 6.65
N ARG A 221 -2.63 10.89 5.95
CA ARG A 221 -2.51 10.84 4.49
C ARG A 221 -3.78 11.33 3.79
N LEU A 222 -4.96 10.96 4.29
CA LEU A 222 -6.24 11.42 3.74
C LEU A 222 -6.43 12.91 3.95
N ASN A 223 -6.09 13.43 5.13
CA ASN A 223 -6.11 14.86 5.42
C ASN A 223 -5.17 15.64 4.50
N LEU A 224 -3.97 15.11 4.24
CA LEU A 224 -3.04 15.70 3.26
C LEU A 224 -3.65 15.72 1.86
N LEU A 225 -4.25 14.61 1.42
CA LEU A 225 -4.88 14.51 0.11
C LEU A 225 -6.07 15.45 -0.02
N ASN A 226 -6.90 15.56 1.01
CA ASN A 226 -8.06 16.47 1.05
C ASN A 226 -7.61 17.94 0.96
N ARG A 227 -6.57 18.33 1.72
CA ARG A 227 -5.97 19.67 1.61
C ARG A 227 -5.45 19.94 0.19
N MET A 228 -4.78 18.97 -0.44
CA MET A 228 -4.30 19.10 -1.82
C MET A 228 -5.46 19.23 -2.82
N ASN A 229 -6.53 18.46 -2.63
CA ASN A 229 -7.77 18.56 -3.42
C ASN A 229 -8.37 19.97 -3.33
N MET A 230 -8.62 20.48 -2.11
CA MET A 230 -9.21 21.80 -1.89
C MET A 230 -8.36 22.94 -2.44
N LEU A 231 -7.03 22.87 -2.31
CA LEU A 231 -6.12 23.90 -2.79
C LEU A 231 -5.86 23.83 -4.30
N ASN A 232 -6.19 22.71 -4.96
CA ASN A 232 -5.89 22.48 -6.38
C ASN A 232 -7.10 21.87 -7.10
N PRO A 233 -8.26 22.55 -7.14
CA PRO A 233 -9.49 22.00 -7.70
C PRO A 233 -9.43 21.76 -9.22
N LEU A 234 -8.52 22.41 -9.94
CA LEU A 234 -8.30 22.23 -11.38
C LEU A 234 -7.04 21.38 -11.65
N SER A 235 -6.88 20.27 -10.92
CA SER A 235 -5.74 19.35 -11.03
C SER A 235 -6.18 17.88 -11.01
N ALA A 236 -5.23 16.95 -10.90
CA ALA A 236 -5.54 15.54 -10.69
C ALA A 236 -6.06 15.21 -9.28
N PHE A 237 -5.87 16.11 -8.30
CA PHE A 237 -6.17 15.82 -6.90
C PHE A 237 -7.64 15.55 -6.58
N PRO A 238 -8.65 16.27 -7.14
CA PRO A 238 -10.05 15.92 -6.93
C PRO A 238 -10.38 14.50 -7.33
N LEU A 239 -9.82 14.03 -8.45
CA LEU A 239 -10.08 12.69 -8.93
C LEU A 239 -9.34 11.63 -8.11
N ILE A 240 -8.09 11.89 -7.74
CA ILE A 240 -7.31 11.02 -6.85
C ILE A 240 -7.98 10.91 -5.48
N TYR A 241 -8.45 12.03 -4.92
CA TYR A 241 -9.20 12.05 -3.67
C TYR A 241 -10.49 11.24 -3.78
N TYR A 242 -11.28 11.46 -4.83
CA TYR A 242 -12.48 10.65 -5.09
C TYR A 242 -12.16 9.15 -5.14
N ILE A 243 -11.09 8.75 -5.84
CA ILE A 243 -10.68 7.35 -5.94
C ILE A 243 -10.31 6.78 -4.56
N GLU A 244 -9.49 7.47 -3.78
CA GLU A 244 -9.09 7.01 -2.44
C GLU A 244 -10.30 6.93 -1.49
N SER A 245 -11.19 7.93 -1.51
CA SER A 245 -12.45 7.88 -0.73
C SER A 245 -13.32 6.70 -1.14
N LYS A 246 -13.40 6.36 -2.43
CA LYS A 246 -14.15 5.18 -2.90
C LYS A 246 -13.49 3.87 -2.49
N VAL A 247 -12.17 3.80 -2.44
CA VAL A 247 -11.47 2.61 -1.93
C VAL A 247 -11.78 2.39 -0.45
N LEU A 248 -11.73 3.44 0.36
CA LEU A 248 -12.07 3.37 1.78
C LEU A 248 -13.52 2.98 2.01
N GLU A 249 -14.46 3.57 1.26
CA GLU A 249 -15.88 3.21 1.32
C GLU A 249 -16.08 1.71 1.05
N VAL A 250 -15.44 1.18 -0.01
CA VAL A 250 -15.54 -0.25 -0.33
C VAL A 250 -14.90 -1.13 0.74
N GLN A 251 -13.77 -0.70 1.33
CA GLN A 251 -13.12 -1.42 2.43
C GLN A 251 -14.01 -1.46 3.68
N ASN A 252 -14.58 -0.32 4.07
CA ASN A 252 -15.49 -0.20 5.20
C ASN A 252 -16.76 -1.05 5.00
N LEU A 253 -17.37 -0.99 3.81
CA LEU A 253 -18.53 -1.83 3.48
C LEU A 253 -18.19 -3.33 3.56
N ARG A 254 -17.02 -3.73 3.05
CA ARG A 254 -16.54 -5.12 3.13
C ARG A 254 -16.33 -5.56 4.57
N LEU A 255 -15.70 -4.72 5.40
CA LEU A 255 -15.47 -4.98 6.81
C LEU A 255 -16.81 -5.14 7.55
N LEU A 256 -17.75 -4.21 7.33
CA LEU A 256 -19.09 -4.25 7.92
C LEU A 256 -19.84 -5.54 7.55
N VAL A 257 -19.94 -5.84 6.26
CA VAL A 257 -20.68 -7.01 5.76
C VAL A 257 -20.07 -8.31 6.29
N ARG A 258 -18.75 -8.44 6.25
CA ARG A 258 -18.06 -9.64 6.76
C ARG A 258 -18.19 -9.76 8.27
N GLY A 259 -17.95 -8.66 9.00
CA GLY A 259 -18.06 -8.64 10.45
C GLY A 259 -19.45 -9.04 10.92
N LYS A 260 -20.50 -8.50 10.29
CA LYS A 260 -21.89 -8.90 10.55
C LYS A 260 -22.17 -10.35 10.18
N ALA A 261 -21.65 -10.83 9.05
CA ALA A 261 -21.84 -12.22 8.61
C ALA A 261 -21.24 -13.26 9.57
N VAL A 262 -20.14 -12.92 10.25
CA VAL A 262 -19.53 -13.79 11.28
C VAL A 262 -19.99 -13.49 12.70
N GLY A 263 -20.95 -12.57 12.88
CA GLY A 263 -21.54 -12.23 14.18
C GLY A 263 -20.61 -11.43 15.11
N LEU A 264 -19.68 -10.64 14.57
CA LEU A 264 -18.87 -9.74 15.39
C LEU A 264 -19.75 -8.66 16.05
N PRO A 265 -19.47 -8.31 17.32
CA PRO A 265 -20.10 -7.18 17.99
C PRO A 265 -19.89 -5.85 17.24
N ASP A 266 -20.86 -4.96 17.34
CA ASP A 266 -20.89 -3.69 16.60
C ASP A 266 -19.72 -2.77 16.98
N ASP A 267 -19.37 -2.72 18.26
CA ASP A 267 -18.24 -1.98 18.80
C ASP A 267 -16.90 -2.47 18.22
N VAL A 268 -16.75 -3.78 18.00
CA VAL A 268 -15.56 -4.36 17.36
C VAL A 268 -15.49 -3.94 15.90
N ILE A 269 -16.61 -3.93 15.18
CA ILE A 269 -16.64 -3.53 13.77
C ILE A 269 -16.33 -2.02 13.65
N GLU A 270 -16.98 -1.20 14.47
CA GLU A 270 -16.81 0.26 14.49
C GLU A 270 -15.36 0.67 14.79
N ALA A 271 -14.70 -0.04 15.71
CA ALA A 271 -13.30 0.20 16.05
C ALA A 271 -12.31 0.01 14.88
N HIS A 272 -12.71 -0.69 13.81
CA HIS A 272 -11.86 -0.97 12.65
C HIS A 272 -12.32 -0.25 11.36
N LEU A 273 -13.40 0.53 11.41
CA LEU A 273 -13.81 1.35 10.27
C LEU A 273 -12.82 2.51 10.06
N GLY A 274 -12.37 2.68 8.82
CA GLY A 274 -11.58 3.85 8.44
C GLY A 274 -12.42 5.12 8.45
N LEU A 275 -11.84 6.23 8.94
CA LEU A 275 -12.43 7.58 8.87
C LEU A 275 -12.52 8.11 7.43
#